data_AF-C2G345-F1
#
_entry.id   AF-C2G345-F1
#
_cell.length_a   1.000
_cell.length_b   1.000
_cell.length_c   1.000
_cell.angle_alpha   90.00
_cell.angle_beta   90.00
_cell.angle_gamma   90.00
#
_symmetry.space_group_name_H-M   'P 1'
#
loop_
_entity.id
_entity.type
_entity.pdbx_description
1 polymer ?
#
loop_
_entity_poly.entity_id
_entity_poly.type
_entity_poly.pdbx_seq_one_letter_code
_entity_poly.pdbx_strand_id
1 'polypeptide(L)'
;MQERLWDLVTVAMRPNYWLRYDSPLEVYNLYTSVVRLIEAGWLISQIRPEQEQKATLSDKFMARETHLKRPVIKPIEQHTVLNAYKVLLQSYKEDKLFTLRIDLFEFLFEGLHPTCVDYSPSLSEYLVDRYHFLSRLIDALYMIHDQEKRRESSEEDLLILEKYQKDDTAGIRQKDIYGHQLGDMFIYSKKEDLRQALSSSYEVLYHNDFWKYHHNPANVLHYFHDFVFIMDSTYVFLQERISRNVDPDQEWDIPAHILQEMESLPLKENKKPLRYLKEMFDIRPLNEWKRDLANWQDAVLSNKKISYDQKNTYKEVRQFLTGLIEFIELMSYEPEVKI
;
A
#
# COMPACT_ATOMS: atom_id res chain seq x y z
N MET A 1 -12.37 12.87 10.83
CA MET A 1 -11.58 11.65 10.59
C MET A 1 -12.00 10.51 11.52
N GLN A 2 -12.22 10.75 12.81
CA GLN A 2 -12.77 9.74 13.73
C GLN A 2 -14.06 9.08 13.19
N GLU A 3 -14.99 9.86 12.65
CA GLU A 3 -16.21 9.32 11.99
C GLU A 3 -15.87 8.34 10.86
N ARG A 4 -14.86 8.65 10.02
CA ARG A 4 -14.43 7.75 8.94
C ARG A 4 -13.80 6.45 9.46
N LEU A 5 -13.04 6.52 10.55
CA LEU A 5 -12.51 5.33 11.22
C LEU A 5 -13.66 4.49 11.80
N TRP A 6 -14.63 5.14 12.44
CA TRP A 6 -15.82 4.47 12.97
C TRP A 6 -16.66 3.82 11.88
N ASP A 7 -16.82 4.48 10.73
CA ASP A 7 -17.50 3.93 9.56
C ASP A 7 -16.79 2.67 9.05
N LEU A 8 -15.46 2.68 8.97
CA LEU A 8 -14.68 1.50 8.55
C LEU A 8 -14.86 0.32 9.52
N VAL A 9 -14.81 0.57 10.83
CA VAL A 9 -15.07 -0.46 11.85
C VAL A 9 -16.52 -0.93 11.80
N THR A 10 -17.47 -0.03 11.57
CA THR A 10 -18.90 -0.38 11.42
C THR A 10 -19.11 -1.30 10.21
N VAL A 11 -18.44 -1.01 9.09
CA VAL A 11 -18.46 -1.84 7.89
C VAL A 11 -17.89 -3.23 8.19
N ALA A 12 -16.77 -3.31 8.91
CA ALA A 12 -16.18 -4.59 9.34
C ALA A 12 -17.07 -5.42 10.27
N MET A 13 -17.75 -4.78 11.23
CA MET A 13 -18.55 -5.49 12.24
C MET A 13 -19.96 -5.88 11.79
N ARG A 14 -20.48 -5.24 10.73
CA ARG A 14 -21.86 -5.42 10.29
C ARG A 14 -21.90 -6.03 8.90
N PRO A 15 -22.33 -7.29 8.77
CA PRO A 15 -22.44 -7.92 7.48
C PRO A 15 -23.28 -7.08 6.50
N ASN A 16 -22.76 -6.90 5.29
CA ASN A 16 -23.37 -6.20 4.16
C ASN A 16 -23.60 -4.71 4.42
N TYR A 17 -23.03 -4.11 5.47
CA TYR A 17 -23.20 -2.69 5.74
C TYR A 17 -22.60 -1.82 4.64
N TRP A 18 -21.59 -2.32 3.92
CA TRP A 18 -21.01 -1.67 2.76
C TRP A 18 -22.02 -1.41 1.63
N LEU A 19 -23.14 -2.15 1.54
CA LEU A 19 -24.19 -1.92 0.54
C LEU A 19 -24.97 -0.60 0.75
N ARG A 20 -24.74 0.10 1.86
CA ARG A 20 -25.29 1.43 2.11
C ARG A 20 -24.56 2.54 1.34
N TYR A 21 -23.36 2.24 0.85
CA TYR A 21 -22.55 3.14 0.05
C TYR A 21 -22.87 2.96 -1.44
N ASP A 22 -22.62 4.00 -2.25
CA ASP A 22 -22.93 3.93 -3.68
C ASP A 22 -22.05 2.89 -4.41
N SER A 23 -20.85 2.63 -3.87
CA SER A 23 -19.92 1.64 -4.41
C SER A 23 -18.90 1.19 -3.35
N PRO A 24 -18.27 0.01 -3.52
CA PRO A 24 -17.13 -0.41 -2.69
C PRO A 24 -15.99 0.60 -2.65
N LEU A 25 -15.83 1.39 -3.72
CA LEU A 25 -14.81 2.44 -3.79
C LEU A 25 -14.97 3.49 -2.69
N GLU A 26 -16.19 3.78 -2.22
CA GLU A 26 -16.38 4.72 -1.12
C GLU A 26 -15.78 4.20 0.18
N VAL A 27 -16.00 2.92 0.49
CA VAL A 27 -15.40 2.25 1.65
C VAL A 27 -13.89 2.17 1.51
N TYR A 28 -13.39 1.85 0.30
CA TYR A 28 -11.97 1.90 0.00
C TYR A 28 -11.38 3.30 0.23
N ASN A 29 -12.10 4.36 -0.17
CA ASN A 29 -11.68 5.74 0.05
C ASN A 29 -11.68 6.16 1.53
N LEU A 30 -12.58 5.61 2.35
CA LEU A 30 -12.53 5.77 3.80
C LEU A 30 -11.24 5.16 4.34
N TYR A 31 -10.95 3.91 3.98
CA TYR A 31 -9.70 3.22 4.33
C TYR A 31 -8.46 4.01 3.91
N THR A 32 -8.35 4.41 2.64
CA THR A 32 -7.16 5.12 2.14
C THR A 32 -6.97 6.47 2.82
N SER A 33 -8.06 7.17 3.17
CA SER A 33 -8.01 8.43 3.91
C SER A 33 -7.42 8.25 5.31
N VAL A 34 -7.81 7.18 6.00
CA VAL A 34 -7.28 6.87 7.35
C VAL A 34 -5.82 6.46 7.23
N VAL A 35 -5.47 5.56 6.29
CA VAL A 35 -4.09 5.13 6.05
C VAL A 35 -3.17 6.32 5.77
N ARG A 36 -3.55 7.24 4.87
CA ARG A 36 -2.75 8.43 4.54
C ARG A 36 -2.50 9.31 5.77
N LEU A 37 -3.47 9.41 6.68
CA LEU A 37 -3.28 10.15 7.93
C LEU A 37 -2.28 9.44 8.86
N ILE A 38 -2.35 8.12 8.96
CA ILE A 38 -1.40 7.33 9.75
C ILE A 38 0.00 7.37 9.11
N GLU A 39 0.13 7.39 7.79
CA GLU A 39 1.42 7.55 7.10
C GLU A 39 2.00 8.95 7.34
N ALA A 40 1.16 10.00 7.27
CA ALA A 40 1.57 11.35 7.61
C ALA A 40 2.05 11.46 9.07
N GLY A 41 1.35 10.81 10.00
CA GLY A 41 1.76 10.75 11.40
C GLY A 41 3.11 10.07 11.61
N TRP A 42 3.37 9.00 10.85
CA TRP A 42 4.66 8.32 10.90
C TRP A 42 5.77 9.21 10.34
N LEU A 43 5.54 9.92 9.22
CA LEU A 43 6.51 10.88 8.69
C LEU A 43 6.82 11.99 9.72
N ILE A 44 5.80 12.52 10.39
CA ILE A 44 5.97 13.50 11.48
C ILE A 44 6.86 12.90 12.60
N SER A 45 6.67 11.63 12.94
CA SER A 45 7.47 10.96 13.96
C SER A 45 8.94 10.79 13.55
N GLN A 46 9.23 10.67 12.25
CA GLN A 46 10.61 10.61 11.73
C GLN A 46 11.32 11.96 11.75
N ILE A 47 10.58 13.04 11.43
CA ILE A 47 11.12 14.40 11.34
C ILE A 47 11.35 15.03 12.71
N ARG A 48 10.57 14.62 13.72
CA ARG A 48 10.57 15.22 15.07
C ARG A 48 11.01 14.23 16.14
N PRO A 49 12.27 13.73 16.11
CA PRO A 49 12.74 12.77 17.10
C PRO A 49 12.72 13.34 18.52
N GLU A 50 12.62 12.46 19.51
CA GLU A 50 12.56 12.76 20.96
C GLU A 50 13.61 13.76 21.48
N GLN A 51 14.70 13.97 20.75
CA GLN A 51 15.82 14.84 21.12
C GLN A 51 15.56 16.35 20.90
N GLU A 52 14.83 16.75 19.86
CA GLU A 52 14.46 18.16 19.65
C GLU A 52 13.40 18.63 20.66
N GLN A 53 12.55 17.72 21.12
CA GLN A 53 11.58 18.00 22.19
C GLN A 53 12.29 18.22 23.53
N LYS A 54 13.41 17.52 23.79
CA LYS A 54 14.27 17.78 24.96
C LYS A 54 15.08 19.08 24.83
N ALA A 55 15.52 19.46 23.65
CA ALA A 55 16.24 20.73 23.43
C ALA A 55 15.32 21.95 23.60
N THR A 56 14.08 21.88 23.08
CA THR A 56 13.06 22.92 23.31
C THR A 56 12.68 23.05 24.80
N LEU A 57 12.84 21.96 25.57
CA LEU A 57 12.68 21.92 27.03
C LEU A 57 13.91 22.42 27.81
N SER A 58 15.11 22.46 27.22
CA SER A 58 16.31 22.98 27.88
C SER A 58 16.48 24.48 27.64
N ASP A 59 16.27 24.93 26.40
CA ASP A 59 16.58 26.32 26.02
C ASP A 59 15.54 27.34 26.50
N LYS A 60 14.28 26.93 26.71
CA LYS A 60 13.25 27.82 27.29
C LYS A 60 13.27 27.87 28.82
N PHE A 61 13.92 26.91 29.49
CA PHE A 61 14.03 26.88 30.95
C PHE A 61 15.34 27.47 31.47
N MET A 62 16.35 27.65 30.60
CA MET A 62 17.67 28.19 30.97
C MET A 62 17.92 29.64 30.57
N ALA A 63 16.97 30.32 29.88
CA ALA A 63 17.02 31.77 29.69
C ALA A 63 16.64 32.50 30.99
N ARG A 64 17.56 32.48 31.97
CA ARG A 64 17.64 33.52 32.99
C ARG A 64 18.07 34.80 32.28
N GLU A 65 17.15 35.76 32.13
CA GLU A 65 17.46 37.17 32.33
C GLU A 65 16.19 38.03 32.46
N THR A 66 16.05 38.57 33.68
CA THR A 66 15.62 39.93 34.03
C THR A 66 14.57 40.65 33.18
N HIS A 67 13.45 40.94 33.85
CA HIS A 67 12.58 42.11 33.67
C HIS A 67 12.26 42.55 32.23
N LEU A 68 11.10 42.12 31.71
CA LEU A 68 10.16 43.00 31.00
C LEU A 68 8.82 42.27 30.79
N LYS A 69 7.73 42.94 31.20
CA LYS A 69 6.35 42.46 31.07
C LYS A 69 6.04 42.13 29.60
N ARG A 70 5.91 40.85 29.28
CA ARG A 70 5.25 40.34 28.07
C ARG A 70 4.01 39.53 28.48
N PRO A 71 2.92 39.57 27.70
CA PRO A 71 1.70 38.86 28.06
C PRO A 71 1.99 37.36 28.05
N VAL A 72 1.64 36.70 29.14
CA VAL A 72 1.77 35.27 29.35
C VAL A 72 0.90 34.56 28.30
N ILE A 73 1.51 33.99 27.26
CA ILE A 73 0.87 32.97 26.45
C ILE A 73 0.77 31.72 27.35
N LYS A 74 -0.44 31.19 27.50
CA LYS A 74 -0.84 30.25 28.56
C LYS A 74 0.05 28.97 28.58
N PRO A 75 0.52 28.53 29.76
CA PRO A 75 1.26 27.27 29.92
C PRO A 75 0.47 26.01 29.52
N ILE A 76 -0.86 26.08 29.54
CA ILE A 76 -1.76 24.92 29.37
C ILE A 76 -1.70 24.36 27.94
N GLU A 77 -1.59 25.22 26.92
CA GLU A 77 -1.58 24.81 25.51
C GLU A 77 -0.29 24.07 25.14
N GLN A 78 0.87 24.52 25.64
CA GLN A 78 2.17 23.86 25.37
C GLN A 78 2.28 22.46 26.00
N HIS A 79 1.65 22.22 27.15
CA HIS A 79 1.57 20.88 27.74
C HIS A 79 0.74 19.90 26.90
N THR A 80 -0.21 20.39 26.11
CA THR A 80 -1.11 19.53 25.33
C THR A 80 -0.47 19.00 24.04
N VAL A 81 0.29 19.80 23.28
CA VAL A 81 1.00 19.30 22.08
C VAL A 81 2.16 18.39 22.43
N LEU A 82 2.89 18.68 23.52
CA LEU A 82 3.95 17.78 24.00
C LEU A 82 3.40 16.40 24.35
N ASN A 83 2.22 16.34 24.99
CA ASN A 83 1.56 15.07 25.26
C ASN A 83 1.08 14.39 23.97
N ALA A 84 0.57 15.15 22.99
CA ALA A 84 0.19 14.61 21.69
C ALA A 84 1.38 13.99 20.95
N TYR A 85 2.55 14.66 20.95
CA TYR A 85 3.78 14.09 20.39
C TYR A 85 4.25 12.85 21.13
N LYS A 86 4.13 12.80 22.47
CA LYS A 86 4.43 11.58 23.22
C LYS A 86 3.54 10.41 22.81
N VAL A 87 2.24 10.66 22.65
CA VAL A 87 1.29 9.64 22.17
C VAL A 87 1.70 9.19 20.78
N LEU A 88 1.97 10.12 19.85
CA LEU A 88 2.43 9.81 18.49
C LEU A 88 3.66 8.89 18.47
N LEU A 89 4.72 9.29 19.18
CA LEU A 89 5.99 8.56 19.23
C LEU A 89 5.82 7.20 19.89
N GLN A 90 5.06 7.12 20.98
CA GLN A 90 4.78 5.86 21.66
C GLN A 90 3.95 4.92 20.77
N SER A 91 2.95 5.43 20.03
CA SER A 91 2.16 4.63 19.10
C SER A 91 3.01 3.94 18.04
N TYR A 92 3.94 4.65 17.39
CA TYR A 92 4.82 4.04 16.38
C TYR A 92 5.96 3.19 16.96
N LYS A 93 6.21 3.31 18.27
CA LYS A 93 7.13 2.45 19.00
C LYS A 93 6.48 1.12 19.41
N GLU A 94 5.21 1.19 19.83
CA GLU A 94 4.39 0.02 20.17
C GLU A 94 4.03 -0.78 18.92
N ASP A 95 3.58 -0.09 17.87
CA ASP A 95 3.20 -0.70 16.60
C ASP A 95 3.96 -0.09 15.43
N LYS A 96 4.55 -0.96 14.61
CA LYS A 96 5.16 -0.52 13.36
C LYS A 96 4.08 -0.02 12.40
N LEU A 97 4.42 0.96 11.56
CA LEU A 97 3.51 1.50 10.54
C LEU A 97 2.83 0.41 9.70
N PHE A 98 3.56 -0.67 9.37
CA PHE A 98 3.00 -1.76 8.59
C PHE A 98 1.93 -2.55 9.32
N THR A 99 2.09 -2.78 10.62
CA THR A 99 1.07 -3.44 11.44
C THR A 99 -0.22 -2.63 11.41
N LEU A 100 -0.13 -1.30 11.61
CA LEU A 100 -1.29 -0.41 11.55
C LEU A 100 -2.01 -0.45 10.19
N ARG A 101 -1.25 -0.56 9.10
CA ARG A 101 -1.80 -0.66 7.75
C ARG A 101 -2.46 -2.01 7.48
N ILE A 102 -1.89 -3.09 8.00
CA ILE A 102 -2.49 -4.43 7.94
C ILE A 102 -3.82 -4.41 8.69
N ASP A 103 -3.88 -3.92 9.92
CA ASP A 103 -5.13 -3.88 10.69
C ASP A 103 -6.23 -3.07 9.99
N LEU A 104 -5.88 -1.89 9.47
CA LEU A 104 -6.83 -1.07 8.70
C LEU A 104 -7.29 -1.79 7.43
N PHE A 105 -6.40 -2.55 6.78
CA PHE A 105 -6.75 -3.35 5.62
C PHE A 105 -7.64 -4.52 6.00
N GLU A 106 -7.40 -5.20 7.13
CA GLU A 106 -8.26 -6.26 7.65
C GLU A 106 -9.68 -5.72 7.90
N PHE A 107 -9.83 -4.51 8.46
CA PHE A 107 -11.16 -3.91 8.66
C PHE A 107 -11.89 -3.72 7.32
N LEU A 108 -11.17 -3.20 6.32
CA LEU A 108 -11.70 -3.00 4.97
C LEU A 108 -12.06 -4.34 4.32
N PHE A 109 -11.13 -5.28 4.33
CA PHE A 109 -11.25 -6.59 3.70
C PHE A 109 -12.47 -7.31 4.24
N GLU A 110 -12.63 -7.27 5.55
CA GLU A 110 -13.72 -7.93 6.26
C GLU A 110 -15.06 -7.28 6.02
N GLY A 111 -15.10 -5.96 6.10
CA GLY A 111 -16.32 -5.23 5.81
C GLY A 111 -16.78 -5.36 4.36
N LEU A 112 -15.88 -5.77 3.45
CA LEU A 112 -16.18 -6.04 2.04
C LEU A 112 -16.38 -7.53 1.72
N HIS A 113 -16.42 -8.39 2.74
CA HIS A 113 -16.81 -9.80 2.69
C HIS A 113 -15.91 -10.67 1.80
N PRO A 114 -14.76 -11.16 2.30
CA PRO A 114 -13.89 -12.01 1.51
C PRO A 114 -14.43 -13.43 1.40
N THR A 115 -14.25 -14.04 0.23
CA THR A 115 -14.55 -15.46 0.00
C THR A 115 -13.45 -16.18 -0.77
N CYS A 116 -12.40 -15.47 -1.19
CA CYS A 116 -11.29 -16.03 -1.97
C CYS A 116 -10.22 -16.72 -1.11
N VAL A 117 -10.27 -16.56 0.21
CA VAL A 117 -9.36 -17.20 1.17
C VAL A 117 -10.16 -17.71 2.35
N ASP A 118 -9.68 -18.77 3.01
CA ASP A 118 -10.23 -19.29 4.28
C ASP A 118 -9.91 -18.29 5.41
N TYR A 119 -10.61 -17.17 5.38
CA TYR A 119 -10.46 -16.07 6.32
C TYR A 119 -11.35 -16.35 7.54
N SER A 120 -10.74 -16.60 8.70
CA SER A 120 -11.46 -16.75 9.97
C SER A 120 -11.06 -15.63 10.92
N PRO A 121 -11.87 -14.58 11.03
CA PRO A 121 -11.61 -13.48 11.93
C PRO A 121 -12.27 -13.74 13.28
N SER A 122 -11.47 -13.89 14.33
CA SER A 122 -11.91 -13.62 15.70
C SER A 122 -11.82 -12.11 15.98
N LEU A 123 -12.66 -11.32 15.31
CA LEU A 123 -12.50 -9.86 15.26
C LEU A 123 -13.02 -9.10 16.48
N SER A 124 -13.93 -9.64 17.28
CA SER A 124 -14.78 -8.77 18.12
C SER A 124 -14.03 -7.97 19.20
N GLU A 125 -13.10 -8.58 19.94
CA GLU A 125 -12.35 -7.88 20.99
C GLU A 125 -11.15 -7.12 20.40
N TYR A 126 -10.44 -7.73 19.46
CA TYR A 126 -9.31 -7.11 18.75
C TYR A 126 -9.72 -5.80 18.06
N LEU A 127 -10.83 -5.78 17.33
CA LEU A 127 -11.32 -4.60 16.61
C LEU A 127 -11.53 -3.39 17.52
N VAL A 128 -12.08 -3.62 18.72
CA VAL A 128 -12.40 -2.54 19.67
C VAL A 128 -11.11 -1.93 20.21
N ASP A 129 -10.15 -2.77 20.61
CA ASP A 129 -8.85 -2.31 21.09
C ASP A 129 -8.07 -1.55 20.00
N ARG A 130 -8.06 -2.09 18.78
CA ARG A 130 -7.43 -1.43 17.63
C ARG A 130 -8.12 -0.11 17.28
N TYR A 131 -9.45 -0.05 17.34
CA TYR A 131 -10.20 1.20 17.15
C TYR A 131 -9.78 2.25 18.17
N HIS A 132 -9.73 1.91 19.46
CA HIS A 132 -9.32 2.84 20.51
C HIS A 132 -7.86 3.28 20.35
N PHE A 133 -6.97 2.38 19.94
CA PHE A 133 -5.59 2.73 19.61
C PHE A 133 -5.53 3.76 18.48
N LEU A 134 -6.16 3.48 17.34
CA LEU A 134 -6.15 4.35 16.16
C LEU A 134 -6.85 5.68 16.44
N SER A 135 -7.94 5.69 17.21
CA SER A 135 -8.64 6.90 17.61
C SER A 135 -7.75 7.83 18.44
N ARG A 136 -7.02 7.29 19.43
CA ARG A 136 -6.07 8.08 20.24
C ARG A 136 -4.95 8.68 19.39
N LEU A 137 -4.45 7.92 18.41
CA LEU A 137 -3.43 8.38 17.47
C LEU A 137 -3.97 9.52 16.57
N ILE A 138 -5.19 9.39 16.05
CA ILE A 138 -5.86 10.43 15.26
C ILE A 138 -6.04 11.71 16.09
N ASP A 139 -6.42 11.60 17.36
CA ASP A 139 -6.58 12.75 18.24
C ASP A 139 -5.26 13.47 18.50
N ALA A 140 -4.19 12.71 18.76
CA ALA A 140 -2.85 13.27 18.89
C ALA A 140 -2.43 14.02 17.62
N LEU A 141 -2.67 13.45 16.43
CA LEU A 141 -2.38 14.10 15.16
C LEU A 141 -3.20 15.37 14.94
N TYR A 142 -4.48 15.36 15.30
CA TYR A 142 -5.32 16.54 15.23
C TYR A 142 -4.80 17.66 16.13
N MET A 143 -4.42 17.33 17.38
CA MET A 143 -3.86 18.30 18.31
C MET A 143 -2.53 18.90 17.82
N ILE A 144 -1.66 18.07 17.24
CA ILE A 144 -0.40 18.52 16.63
C ILE A 144 -0.71 19.47 15.46
N HIS A 145 -1.59 19.05 14.55
CA HIS A 145 -1.98 19.88 13.42
C HIS A 145 -2.57 21.22 13.86
N ASP A 146 -3.53 21.24 14.79
CA ASP A 146 -4.18 22.49 15.19
C ASP A 146 -3.18 23.51 15.78
N GLN A 147 -2.20 23.03 16.55
CA GLN A 147 -1.20 23.87 17.19
C GLN A 147 -0.05 24.26 16.25
N GLU A 148 0.28 23.43 15.27
CA GLU A 148 1.42 23.65 14.35
C GLU A 148 1.02 24.04 12.92
N LYS A 149 -0.27 24.23 12.59
CA LYS A 149 -0.77 24.55 11.23
C LYS A 149 -0.16 25.78 10.55
N ARG A 150 0.56 26.64 11.28
CA ARG A 150 1.24 27.84 10.75
C ARG A 150 2.76 27.71 10.74
N ARG A 151 3.29 26.56 11.16
CA ARG A 151 4.72 26.30 11.21
C ARG A 151 5.21 25.94 9.81
N GLU A 152 6.32 26.53 9.40
CA GLU A 152 7.01 26.16 8.17
C GLU A 152 7.99 25.01 8.44
N SER A 153 8.14 24.10 7.48
CA SER A 153 9.13 23.03 7.53
C SER A 153 10.54 23.61 7.44
N SER A 154 11.45 23.12 8.29
CA SER A 154 12.87 23.47 8.24
C SER A 154 13.57 22.78 7.06
N GLU A 155 14.77 23.25 6.69
CA GLU A 155 15.59 22.57 5.68
C GLU A 155 15.93 21.12 6.08
N GLU A 156 16.14 20.86 7.37
CA GLU A 156 16.39 19.51 7.88
C GLU A 156 15.17 18.59 7.70
N ASP A 157 13.96 19.13 7.91
CA ASP A 157 12.71 18.40 7.71
C ASP A 157 12.57 17.97 6.25
N LEU A 158 12.86 18.90 5.34
CA LEU A 158 12.81 18.66 3.90
C LEU A 158 13.83 17.60 3.49
N LEU A 159 15.05 17.64 4.04
CA LEU A 159 16.07 16.62 3.79
C LEU A 159 15.65 15.22 4.28
N ILE A 160 14.96 15.12 5.42
CA ILE A 160 14.42 13.85 5.91
C ILE A 160 13.31 13.37 4.97
N LEU A 161 12.37 14.25 4.59
CA LEU A 161 11.27 13.93 3.69
C LEU A 161 11.75 13.49 2.30
N GLU A 162 12.79 14.12 1.75
CA GLU A 162 13.36 13.74 0.46
C GLU A 162 13.86 12.30 0.42
N LYS A 163 14.38 11.76 1.54
CA LYS A 163 14.82 10.37 1.63
C LYS A 163 13.66 9.39 1.43
N TYR A 164 12.48 9.75 1.91
CA TYR A 164 11.27 8.93 1.76
C TYR A 164 10.58 9.12 0.41
N GLN A 165 10.84 10.23 -0.31
CA GLN A 165 10.33 10.46 -1.66
C GLN A 165 11.16 9.75 -2.75
N LYS A 166 12.46 9.55 -2.53
CA LYS A 166 13.41 8.98 -3.52
C LYS A 166 13.49 7.45 -3.53
N ASP A 167 12.79 6.76 -2.64
CA ASP A 167 12.69 5.30 -2.73
C ASP A 167 11.68 4.97 -3.85
N ASP A 168 12.10 4.38 -4.97
CA ASP A 168 11.17 3.98 -6.04
C ASP A 168 10.20 2.86 -5.59
N THR A 169 10.47 2.27 -4.42
CA THR A 169 9.56 1.38 -3.70
C THR A 169 8.73 2.11 -2.63
N ALA A 170 8.84 3.45 -2.52
CA ALA A 170 8.32 4.29 -1.44
C ALA A 170 6.85 3.99 -1.15
N GLY A 171 6.69 3.33 -0.02
CA GLY A 171 5.52 2.59 0.42
C GLY A 171 6.05 1.43 1.25
N ILE A 172 5.20 0.84 2.10
CA ILE A 172 5.53 -0.46 2.66
C ILE A 172 5.74 -1.39 1.49
N ARG A 173 6.92 -2.00 1.41
CA ARG A 173 7.19 -2.96 0.36
C ARG A 173 6.24 -4.12 0.61
N GLN A 174 5.51 -4.57 -0.40
CA GLN A 174 4.60 -5.71 -0.20
C GLN A 174 5.33 -6.93 0.38
N LYS A 175 6.63 -7.07 0.14
CA LYS A 175 7.49 -8.08 0.79
C LYS A 175 7.53 -8.00 2.33
N ASP A 176 7.34 -6.81 2.90
CA ASP A 176 7.26 -6.60 4.35
C ASP A 176 5.91 -7.09 4.91
N ILE A 177 4.89 -7.27 4.06
CA ILE A 177 3.56 -7.78 4.39
C ILE A 177 3.47 -9.28 4.11
N TYR A 178 3.92 -9.72 2.93
CA TYR A 178 3.78 -11.11 2.49
C TYR A 178 4.82 -12.04 3.11
N GLY A 179 5.99 -11.58 3.58
CA GLY A 179 6.98 -12.44 4.26
C GLY A 179 7.52 -13.63 3.44
N HIS A 180 7.09 -13.79 2.18
CA HIS A 180 7.39 -14.91 1.29
C HIS A 180 8.13 -14.42 0.04
N GLN A 181 8.87 -15.33 -0.62
CA GLN A 181 9.66 -15.00 -1.80
C GLN A 181 8.79 -15.05 -3.07
N LEU A 182 9.24 -14.37 -4.14
CA LEU A 182 8.52 -14.35 -5.42
C LEU A 182 8.24 -15.76 -5.98
N GLY A 183 9.20 -16.68 -5.85
CA GLY A 183 9.04 -18.06 -6.32
C GLY A 183 7.96 -18.86 -5.58
N ASP A 184 7.58 -18.42 -4.37
CA ASP A 184 6.56 -19.08 -3.55
C ASP A 184 5.15 -18.52 -3.80
N MET A 185 4.99 -17.56 -4.73
CA MET A 185 3.73 -16.85 -4.97
C MET A 185 2.54 -17.80 -5.18
N PHE A 186 2.75 -18.88 -5.95
CA PHE A 186 1.68 -19.83 -6.28
C PHE A 186 1.32 -20.80 -5.16
N ILE A 187 2.06 -20.80 -4.05
CA ILE A 187 1.65 -21.51 -2.82
C ILE A 187 0.47 -20.79 -2.16
N TYR A 188 0.46 -19.46 -2.22
CA TYR A 188 -0.53 -18.61 -1.56
C TYR A 188 -1.69 -18.25 -2.47
N SER A 189 -1.41 -17.91 -3.73
CA SER A 189 -2.43 -17.56 -4.72
C SER A 189 -2.16 -18.31 -6.01
N LYS A 190 -3.01 -19.28 -6.35
CA LYS A 190 -2.82 -20.14 -7.52
C LYS A 190 -2.79 -19.31 -8.80
N LYS A 191 -1.96 -19.74 -9.76
CA LYS A 191 -1.81 -19.11 -11.07
C LYS A 191 -3.15 -18.91 -11.77
N GLU A 192 -4.01 -19.93 -11.74
CA GLU A 192 -5.33 -19.92 -12.38
C GLU A 192 -6.24 -18.88 -11.73
N ASP A 193 -6.21 -18.77 -10.41
CA ASP A 193 -7.01 -17.79 -9.65
C ASP A 193 -6.56 -16.36 -9.98
N LEU A 194 -5.25 -16.12 -10.09
CA LEU A 194 -4.68 -14.83 -10.50
C LEU A 194 -5.08 -14.45 -11.95
N ARG A 195 -4.99 -15.40 -12.89
CA ARG A 195 -5.42 -15.19 -14.29
C ARG A 195 -6.92 -14.93 -14.40
N GLN A 196 -7.72 -15.65 -13.63
CA GLN A 196 -9.16 -15.43 -13.56
C GLN A 196 -9.46 -14.05 -12.96
N ALA A 197 -8.78 -13.66 -11.89
CA ALA A 197 -8.96 -12.36 -11.26
C ALA A 197 -8.64 -11.19 -12.21
N LEU A 198 -7.58 -11.29 -13.02
CA LEU A 198 -7.27 -10.30 -14.06
C LEU A 198 -8.40 -10.17 -15.09
N SER A 199 -8.94 -11.32 -15.52
CA SER A 199 -10.00 -11.37 -16.53
C SER A 199 -11.32 -10.83 -15.99
N SER A 200 -11.77 -11.32 -14.83
CA SER A 200 -12.98 -10.87 -14.14
C SER A 200 -12.91 -9.38 -13.80
N SER A 201 -11.78 -8.89 -13.29
CA SER A 201 -11.60 -7.46 -12.98
C SER A 201 -11.68 -6.59 -14.23
N TYR A 202 -11.26 -7.10 -15.39
CA TYR A 202 -11.41 -6.38 -16.65
C TYR A 202 -12.87 -6.38 -17.13
N GLU A 203 -13.60 -7.48 -16.93
CA GLU A 203 -15.01 -7.61 -17.28
C GLU A 203 -15.92 -6.68 -16.47
N VAL A 204 -15.63 -6.48 -15.18
CA VAL A 204 -16.38 -5.55 -14.31
C VAL A 204 -16.51 -4.15 -14.94
N LEU A 205 -15.47 -3.69 -15.63
CA LEU A 205 -15.39 -2.37 -16.25
C LEU A 205 -16.45 -2.11 -17.36
N TYR A 206 -17.12 -3.15 -17.83
CA TYR A 206 -18.16 -3.06 -18.85
C TYR A 206 -19.57 -2.86 -18.27
N HIS A 207 -19.72 -2.97 -16.95
CA HIS A 207 -21.00 -2.94 -16.27
C HIS A 207 -21.14 -1.71 -15.37
N ASN A 208 -22.34 -1.12 -15.35
CA ASN A 208 -22.72 -0.19 -14.29
C ASN A 208 -23.31 -0.99 -13.12
N ASP A 209 -23.10 -0.51 -11.90
CA ASP A 209 -23.68 -1.10 -10.69
C ASP A 209 -23.35 -2.59 -10.48
N PHE A 210 -22.21 -3.05 -10.98
CA PHE A 210 -21.79 -4.46 -10.91
C PHE A 210 -21.91 -5.03 -9.49
N TRP A 211 -21.43 -4.30 -8.50
CA TRP A 211 -21.40 -4.72 -7.09
C TRP A 211 -22.77 -4.73 -6.41
N LYS A 212 -23.82 -4.15 -7.02
CA LYS A 212 -25.18 -4.32 -6.50
C LYS A 212 -25.71 -5.73 -6.70
N TYR A 213 -25.17 -6.45 -7.69
CA TYR A 213 -25.61 -7.80 -8.08
C TYR A 213 -24.56 -8.88 -7.80
N HIS A 214 -23.31 -8.48 -7.60
CA HIS A 214 -22.21 -9.36 -7.26
C HIS A 214 -21.71 -9.00 -5.87
N HIS A 215 -21.81 -9.96 -4.96
CA HIS A 215 -21.34 -9.80 -3.59
C HIS A 215 -19.82 -10.02 -3.53
N ASN A 216 -19.18 -9.64 -2.42
CA ASN A 216 -17.77 -9.92 -2.10
C ASN A 216 -16.71 -9.07 -2.86
N PRO A 217 -16.82 -7.72 -2.86
CA PRO A 217 -15.79 -6.84 -3.43
C PRO A 217 -14.40 -7.00 -2.80
N ALA A 218 -14.29 -7.57 -1.60
CA ALA A 218 -13.01 -7.87 -0.94
C ALA A 218 -12.09 -8.76 -1.80
N ASN A 219 -12.65 -9.70 -2.58
CA ASN A 219 -11.86 -10.59 -3.41
C ASN A 219 -10.99 -9.82 -4.43
N VAL A 220 -11.52 -8.72 -4.98
CA VAL A 220 -10.76 -7.84 -5.87
C VAL A 220 -9.57 -7.22 -5.12
N LEU A 221 -9.77 -6.75 -3.89
CA LEU A 221 -8.69 -6.15 -3.11
C LEU A 221 -7.55 -7.13 -2.85
N HIS A 222 -7.88 -8.38 -2.53
CA HIS A 222 -6.88 -9.44 -2.33
C HIS A 222 -6.01 -9.62 -3.58
N TYR A 223 -6.63 -9.83 -4.74
CA TYR A 223 -5.87 -10.06 -5.97
C TYR A 223 -5.11 -8.81 -6.45
N PHE A 224 -5.64 -7.60 -6.24
CA PHE A 224 -4.89 -6.39 -6.55
C PHE A 224 -3.68 -6.20 -5.63
N HIS A 225 -3.76 -6.61 -4.37
CA HIS A 225 -2.59 -6.66 -3.48
C HIS A 225 -1.55 -7.66 -3.99
N ASP A 226 -1.97 -8.84 -4.43
CA ASP A 226 -1.10 -9.85 -5.06
C ASP A 226 -0.42 -9.30 -6.32
N PHE A 227 -1.15 -8.57 -7.17
CA PHE A 227 -0.58 -7.95 -8.37
C PHE A 227 0.47 -6.90 -8.04
N VAL A 228 0.26 -6.08 -7.00
CA VAL A 228 1.28 -5.13 -6.54
C VAL A 228 2.51 -5.88 -6.00
N PHE A 229 2.31 -6.97 -5.25
CA PHE A 229 3.41 -7.80 -4.76
C PHE A 229 4.22 -8.40 -5.91
N ILE A 230 3.55 -8.97 -6.91
CA ILE A 230 4.18 -9.52 -8.11
C ILE A 230 5.02 -8.44 -8.81
N MET A 231 4.46 -7.26 -9.05
CA MET A 231 5.19 -6.16 -9.70
C MET A 231 6.42 -5.72 -8.92
N ASP A 232 6.27 -5.44 -7.62
CA ASP A 232 7.36 -4.97 -6.76
C ASP A 232 8.47 -6.03 -6.69
N SER A 233 8.09 -7.29 -6.47
CA SER A 233 9.04 -8.40 -6.31
C SER A 233 9.76 -8.74 -7.60
N THR A 234 9.07 -8.73 -8.75
CA THR A 234 9.72 -8.95 -10.04
C THR A 234 10.65 -7.80 -10.41
N TYR A 235 10.32 -6.55 -10.07
CA TYR A 235 11.22 -5.42 -10.24
C TYR A 235 12.49 -5.56 -9.39
N VAL A 236 12.33 -5.88 -8.09
CA VAL A 236 13.47 -6.12 -7.19
C VAL A 236 14.34 -7.26 -7.71
N PHE A 237 13.73 -8.36 -8.13
CA PHE A 237 14.42 -9.50 -8.73
C PHE A 237 15.26 -9.07 -9.95
N LEU A 238 14.69 -8.27 -10.85
CA LEU A 238 15.42 -7.74 -12.02
C LEU A 238 16.62 -6.89 -11.59
N GLN A 239 16.44 -5.96 -10.64
CA GLN A 239 17.53 -5.10 -10.16
C GLN A 239 18.67 -5.91 -9.52
N GLU A 240 18.34 -6.95 -8.75
CA GLU A 240 19.33 -7.87 -8.18
C GLU A 240 20.11 -8.62 -9.27
N ARG A 241 19.48 -9.03 -10.38
CA ARG A 241 20.16 -9.68 -11.50
C ARG A 241 21.05 -8.72 -12.28
N ILE A 242 20.57 -7.51 -12.55
CA ILE A 242 21.35 -6.47 -13.23
C ILE A 242 22.59 -6.10 -12.39
N SER A 243 22.44 -5.90 -11.08
CA SER A 243 23.57 -5.58 -10.19
C SER A 243 24.63 -6.69 -10.10
N ARG A 244 24.25 -7.95 -10.37
CA ARG A 244 25.15 -9.11 -10.46
C ARG A 244 25.73 -9.32 -11.86
N ASN A 245 25.49 -8.40 -12.81
CA ASN A 245 25.90 -8.49 -14.21
C ASN A 245 25.37 -9.75 -14.92
N VAL A 246 24.18 -10.23 -14.54
CA VAL A 246 23.52 -11.31 -15.29
C VAL A 246 23.07 -10.76 -16.63
N ASP A 247 23.44 -11.43 -17.71
CA ASP A 247 23.10 -11.03 -19.07
C ASP A 247 21.58 -11.19 -19.32
N PRO A 248 20.82 -10.10 -19.57
CA PRO A 248 19.39 -10.21 -19.87
C PRO A 248 19.11 -11.01 -21.14
N ASP A 249 20.07 -11.09 -22.08
CA ASP A 249 19.95 -11.86 -23.32
C ASP A 249 20.28 -13.35 -23.16
N GLN A 250 20.65 -13.79 -21.95
CA GLN A 250 20.90 -15.19 -21.66
C GLN A 250 19.62 -16.03 -21.85
N GLU A 251 19.75 -17.10 -22.63
CA GLU A 251 18.64 -18.04 -22.83
C GLU A 251 18.47 -18.96 -21.60
N TRP A 252 17.22 -19.18 -21.23
CA TRP A 252 16.81 -20.11 -20.18
C TRP A 252 16.43 -21.45 -20.81
N ASP A 253 16.74 -22.56 -20.15
CA ASP A 253 16.46 -23.92 -20.62
C ASP A 253 14.99 -24.30 -20.41
N ILE A 254 14.09 -23.53 -21.00
CA ILE A 254 12.64 -23.70 -20.86
C ILE A 254 12.13 -24.75 -21.86
N PRO A 255 11.37 -25.76 -21.41
CA PRO A 255 10.71 -26.73 -22.28
C PRO A 255 9.70 -26.08 -23.23
N ALA A 256 9.66 -26.54 -24.48
CA ALA A 256 8.77 -25.96 -25.51
C ALA A 256 7.28 -26.06 -25.17
N HIS A 257 6.84 -27.10 -24.44
CA HIS A 257 5.44 -27.24 -24.03
C HIS A 257 5.02 -26.14 -23.05
N ILE A 258 5.90 -25.75 -22.11
CA ILE A 258 5.66 -24.64 -21.18
C ILE A 258 5.50 -23.32 -21.94
N LEU A 259 6.37 -23.06 -22.93
CA LEU A 259 6.27 -21.86 -23.77
C LEU A 259 4.98 -21.80 -24.58
N GLN A 260 4.47 -22.96 -25.04
CA GLN A 260 3.22 -23.01 -25.82
C GLN A 260 1.98 -22.63 -25.01
N GLU A 261 2.01 -22.84 -23.69
CA GLU A 261 0.93 -22.51 -22.74
C GLU A 261 0.90 -21.03 -22.32
N MET A 262 1.92 -20.25 -22.71
CA MET A 262 2.01 -18.82 -22.42
C MET A 262 1.04 -18.00 -23.29
N GLU A 263 0.36 -17.05 -22.67
CA GLU A 263 -0.47 -16.03 -23.31
C GLU A 263 0.37 -14.83 -23.78
N SER A 264 1.45 -14.50 -23.07
CA SER A 264 2.38 -13.42 -23.44
C SER A 264 3.18 -13.81 -24.68
N LEU A 265 2.94 -13.09 -25.79
CA LEU A 265 3.67 -13.30 -27.05
C LEU A 265 5.20 -13.20 -26.89
N PRO A 266 5.75 -12.17 -26.21
CA PRO A 266 7.21 -12.08 -26.01
C PRO A 266 7.81 -13.30 -25.28
N LEU A 267 7.11 -13.84 -24.27
CA LEU A 267 7.59 -15.00 -23.52
C LEU A 267 7.40 -16.30 -24.31
N LYS A 268 6.31 -16.40 -25.08
CA LYS A 268 6.02 -17.53 -25.96
C LYS A 268 7.06 -17.71 -27.06
N GLU A 269 7.56 -16.60 -27.60
CA GLU A 269 8.45 -16.58 -28.77
C GLU A 269 9.94 -16.55 -28.41
N ASN A 270 10.30 -16.34 -27.14
CA ASN A 270 11.68 -16.12 -26.75
C ASN A 270 12.05 -16.77 -25.41
N LYS A 271 13.13 -17.54 -25.38
CA LYS A 271 13.73 -18.14 -24.17
C LYS A 271 14.51 -17.13 -23.33
N LYS A 272 14.20 -15.84 -23.39
CA LYS A 272 14.92 -14.76 -22.69
C LYS A 272 13.99 -13.98 -21.76
N PRO A 273 13.51 -14.57 -20.65
CA PRO A 273 12.54 -13.92 -19.77
C PRO A 273 13.08 -12.66 -19.08
N LEU A 274 14.38 -12.62 -18.75
CA LEU A 274 15.01 -11.44 -18.16
C LEU A 274 14.99 -10.22 -19.08
N ARG A 275 15.27 -10.42 -20.37
CA ARG A 275 15.16 -9.37 -21.39
C ARG A 275 13.74 -8.81 -21.46
N TYR A 276 12.73 -9.67 -21.46
CA TYR A 276 11.34 -9.24 -21.45
C TYR A 276 11.04 -8.33 -20.25
N LEU A 277 11.44 -8.73 -19.03
CA LEU A 277 11.25 -7.89 -17.84
C LEU A 277 11.95 -6.53 -17.97
N LYS A 278 13.21 -6.56 -18.41
CA LYS A 278 13.99 -5.34 -18.61
C LYS A 278 13.31 -4.39 -19.58
N GLU A 279 12.88 -4.88 -20.75
CA GLU A 279 12.20 -4.09 -21.75
C GLU A 279 10.89 -3.48 -21.20
N MET A 280 10.09 -4.24 -20.43
CA MET A 280 8.84 -3.73 -19.87
C MET A 280 9.05 -2.59 -18.85
N PHE A 281 10.07 -2.70 -17.99
CA PHE A 281 10.40 -1.65 -17.02
C PHE A 281 11.18 -0.48 -17.63
N ASP A 282 11.87 -0.68 -18.76
CA ASP A 282 12.50 0.39 -19.53
C ASP A 282 11.46 1.25 -20.27
N ILE A 283 10.39 0.62 -20.80
CA ILE A 283 9.30 1.31 -21.51
C ILE A 283 8.50 2.19 -20.55
N ARG A 284 8.19 1.66 -19.36
CA ARG A 284 7.39 2.37 -18.35
C ARG A 284 7.94 2.04 -16.96
N PRO A 285 8.29 3.06 -16.15
CA PRO A 285 8.86 2.85 -14.83
C PRO A 285 7.83 2.25 -13.86
N LEU A 286 8.32 1.57 -12.80
CA LEU A 286 7.49 0.84 -11.84
C LEU A 286 6.38 1.71 -11.22
N ASN A 287 6.69 2.95 -10.85
CA ASN A 287 5.73 3.88 -10.25
C ASN A 287 4.53 4.18 -11.17
N GLU A 288 4.75 4.27 -12.48
CA GLU A 288 3.69 4.47 -13.46
C GLU A 288 2.82 3.22 -13.60
N TRP A 289 3.42 2.03 -13.67
CA TRP A 289 2.66 0.78 -13.64
C TRP A 289 1.80 0.67 -12.37
N LYS A 290 2.35 0.99 -11.20
CA LYS A 290 1.63 0.93 -9.91
C LYS A 290 0.48 1.92 -9.87
N ARG A 291 0.69 3.13 -10.41
CA ARG A 291 -0.37 4.14 -10.54
C ARG A 291 -1.49 3.65 -11.43
N ASP A 292 -1.17 3.06 -12.59
CA ASP A 292 -2.20 2.58 -13.52
C ASP A 292 -2.96 1.37 -12.96
N LEU A 293 -2.28 0.49 -12.21
CA LEU A 293 -2.92 -0.60 -11.47
C LEU A 293 -3.85 -0.09 -10.36
N ALA A 294 -3.43 0.91 -9.58
CA ALA A 294 -4.28 1.53 -8.57
C ALA A 294 -5.52 2.20 -9.20
N ASN A 295 -5.32 2.91 -10.32
CA ASN A 295 -6.43 3.50 -11.08
C ASN A 295 -7.39 2.42 -11.62
N TRP A 296 -6.87 1.27 -12.03
CA TRP A 296 -7.71 0.14 -12.45
C TRP A 296 -8.51 -0.41 -11.27
N GLN A 297 -7.89 -0.57 -10.10
CA GLN A 297 -8.59 -1.01 -8.89
C GLN A 297 -9.75 -0.07 -8.55
N ASP A 298 -9.50 1.24 -8.55
CA ASP A 298 -10.53 2.24 -8.27
C ASP A 298 -11.68 2.13 -9.28
N ALA A 299 -11.36 1.98 -10.57
CA ALA A 299 -12.37 1.80 -11.61
C ALA A 299 -13.22 0.55 -11.39
N VAL A 300 -12.60 -0.59 -11.03
CA VAL A 300 -13.31 -1.84 -10.71
C VAL A 300 -14.26 -1.64 -9.54
N LEU A 301 -13.84 -0.92 -8.49
CA LEU A 301 -14.64 -0.68 -7.29
C LEU A 301 -15.72 0.40 -7.46
N SER A 302 -15.70 1.18 -8.55
CA SER A 302 -16.47 2.43 -8.69
C SER A 302 -17.95 2.29 -9.05
N ASN A 303 -18.42 1.08 -9.42
CA ASN A 303 -19.74 0.83 -10.04
C ASN A 303 -20.01 1.61 -11.34
N LYS A 304 -18.99 2.23 -11.96
CA LYS A 304 -19.14 3.03 -13.17
C LYS A 304 -18.45 2.35 -14.35
N LYS A 305 -19.14 2.37 -15.48
CA LYS A 305 -18.54 2.05 -16.77
C LYS A 305 -17.47 3.09 -17.12
N ILE A 306 -16.31 2.61 -17.55
CA ILE A 306 -15.18 3.47 -17.90
C ILE A 306 -15.22 3.94 -19.36
N SER A 307 -14.48 5.03 -19.63
CA SER A 307 -14.26 5.58 -20.96
C SER A 307 -13.39 4.66 -21.84
N TYR A 308 -13.34 4.93 -23.15
CA TYR A 308 -12.52 4.14 -24.08
C TYR A 308 -11.02 4.25 -23.80
N ASP A 309 -10.52 5.44 -23.48
CA ASP A 309 -9.08 5.67 -23.27
C ASP A 309 -8.56 4.88 -22.06
N GLN A 310 -9.33 4.88 -20.97
CA GLN A 310 -9.02 4.07 -19.77
C GLN A 310 -9.01 2.56 -20.06
N LYS A 311 -9.83 2.07 -21.01
CA LYS A 311 -9.85 0.64 -21.36
C LYS A 311 -8.55 0.17 -21.99
N ASN A 312 -7.91 1.02 -22.81
CA ASN A 312 -6.64 0.68 -23.44
C ASN A 312 -5.54 0.62 -22.39
N THR A 313 -5.47 1.61 -21.50
CA THR A 313 -4.52 1.60 -20.38
C THR A 313 -4.67 0.35 -19.52
N TYR A 314 -5.88 -0.01 -19.09
CA TYR A 314 -6.08 -1.19 -18.24
C TYR A 314 -5.85 -2.50 -19.00
N LYS A 315 -6.05 -2.53 -20.32
CA LYS A 315 -5.68 -3.67 -21.15
C LYS A 315 -4.16 -3.88 -21.18
N GLU A 316 -3.38 -2.81 -21.31
CA GLU A 316 -1.92 -2.87 -21.24
C GLU A 316 -1.45 -3.35 -19.87
N VAL A 317 -2.00 -2.80 -18.78
CA VAL A 317 -1.68 -3.24 -17.40
C VAL A 317 -2.00 -4.73 -17.22
N ARG A 318 -3.16 -5.19 -17.71
CA ARG A 318 -3.52 -6.61 -17.67
C ARG A 318 -2.50 -7.47 -18.42
N GLN A 319 -2.12 -7.09 -19.64
CA GLN A 319 -1.14 -7.83 -20.44
C GLN A 319 0.23 -7.89 -19.75
N PHE A 320 0.66 -6.78 -19.16
CA PHE A 320 1.89 -6.72 -18.38
C PHE A 320 1.84 -7.69 -17.19
N LEU A 321 0.78 -7.65 -16.38
CA LEU A 321 0.60 -8.55 -15.23
C LEU A 321 0.51 -10.02 -15.63
N THR A 322 -0.18 -10.35 -16.73
CA THR A 322 -0.17 -11.71 -17.29
C THR A 322 1.26 -12.16 -17.58
N GLY A 323 2.07 -11.31 -18.23
CA GLY A 323 3.47 -11.63 -18.50
C GLY A 323 4.33 -11.75 -17.23
N LEU A 324 4.02 -11.01 -16.15
CA LEU A 324 4.71 -11.20 -14.87
C LEU A 324 4.35 -12.51 -14.19
N ILE A 325 3.08 -12.91 -14.20
CA ILE A 325 2.63 -14.21 -13.68
C ILE A 325 3.32 -15.35 -14.43
N GLU A 326 3.38 -15.25 -15.75
CA GLU A 326 4.08 -16.20 -16.61
C GLU A 326 5.59 -16.22 -16.37
N PHE A 327 6.19 -15.05 -16.14
CA PHE A 327 7.60 -14.97 -15.75
C PHE A 327 7.88 -15.75 -14.45
N ILE A 328 7.01 -15.65 -13.43
CA ILE A 328 7.17 -16.36 -12.15
C ILE A 328 7.22 -17.87 -12.36
N GLU A 329 6.35 -18.41 -13.23
CA GLU A 329 6.36 -19.82 -13.61
C GLU A 329 7.68 -20.26 -14.25
N LEU A 330 8.33 -19.36 -14.99
CA LEU A 330 9.60 -19.65 -15.65
C LEU A 330 10.80 -19.62 -14.70
N MET A 331 10.67 -19.06 -13.49
CA MET A 331 11.81 -18.85 -12.57
C MET A 331 12.53 -20.14 -12.19
N SER A 332 11.84 -21.29 -12.20
CA SER A 332 12.49 -22.60 -11.93
C SER A 332 13.49 -23.02 -13.00
N TYR A 333 13.49 -22.37 -14.17
CA TYR A 333 14.39 -22.61 -15.29
C TYR A 333 15.50 -21.56 -15.40
N GLU A 334 15.60 -20.66 -14.41
CA GLU A 334 16.68 -19.68 -14.37
C GLU A 334 18.04 -20.40 -14.35
N PRO A 335 18.97 -20.06 -15.26
CA PRO A 335 20.30 -20.63 -15.26
C PRO A 335 21.05 -20.35 -13.95
N GLU A 336 21.74 -21.36 -13.42
CA GLU A 336 22.62 -21.15 -12.27
C GLU A 336 23.72 -20.13 -12.62
N VAL A 337 23.78 -19.05 -11.83
CA VAL A 337 24.86 -18.07 -11.95
C VAL A 337 26.16 -18.75 -11.51
N LYS A 338 27.02 -19.10 -12.47
CA LYS A 338 28.39 -19.52 -12.18
C LYS A 338 29.15 -18.30 -11.66
N ILE A 339 29.33 -18.23 -10.33
CA ILE A 339 30.14 -17.21 -9.65
C ILE A 339 31.63 -17.50 -9.85
#